data_AF-A0A662PEY4-F1
#
_entry.id   AF-A0A662PEY4-F1
#
_cell.length_a   1.000
_cell.length_b   1.000
_cell.length_c   1.000
_cell.angle_alpha   90.00
_cell.angle_beta   90.00
_cell.angle_gamma   90.00
#
_symmetry.space_group_name_H-M   'P 1'
#
loop_
_entity.id
_entity.type
_entity.pdbx_description
1 polymer ?
#
loop_
_entity_poly.entity_id
_entity_poly.type
_entity_poly.pdbx_seq_one_letter_code
_entity_poly.pdbx_strand_id
1 'polypeptide(L)'
;MKDLDIKYPRIEKDYVECTIIYIDNFGNIITNIRDVKFNKIIFMDKEIKFLKTYSESEDFLVLIGSHGFLEIVANKKNAAEFFNLKTGDRIRFYYA
;
A
#
# COMPACT_ATOMS: atom_id res chain seq x y z
N MET A 1 -17.49 8.74 -14.38
CA MET A 1 -16.70 8.14 -13.28
C MET A 1 -17.41 8.50 -12.00
N LYS A 2 -17.67 7.53 -11.10
CA LYS A 2 -18.15 7.85 -9.75
C LYS A 2 -17.03 8.61 -9.05
N ASP A 3 -17.31 9.78 -8.51
CA ASP A 3 -16.39 10.45 -7.60
C ASP A 3 -16.15 9.49 -6.42
N LEU A 4 -14.94 8.94 -6.33
CA LEU A 4 -14.52 8.30 -5.09
C LEU A 4 -14.41 9.43 -4.06
N ASP A 5 -15.20 9.35 -2.99
CA ASP A 5 -15.03 10.19 -1.79
C ASP A 5 -13.71 9.78 -1.10
N ILE A 6 -12.59 10.20 -1.69
CA ILE A 6 -11.25 9.87 -1.21
C ILE A 6 -10.97 10.76 -0.01
N LYS A 7 -11.22 10.22 1.19
CA LYS A 7 -10.80 10.85 2.43
C LYS A 7 -9.27 10.86 2.51
N TYR A 8 -8.71 11.96 3.01
CA TYR A 8 -7.27 12.04 3.29
C TYR A 8 -6.82 10.85 4.16
N PRO A 9 -5.60 10.33 3.94
CA PRO A 9 -5.03 9.33 4.84
C PRO A 9 -5.07 9.83 6.28
N ARG A 10 -5.44 8.95 7.21
CA ARG A 10 -5.43 9.26 8.65
C ARG A 10 -4.23 8.60 9.30
N ILE A 11 -3.37 9.43 9.86
CA ILE A 11 -2.20 8.98 10.62
C ILE A 11 -2.58 9.00 12.10
N GLU A 12 -2.54 7.83 12.72
CA GLU A 12 -2.79 7.62 14.14
C GLU A 12 -1.50 7.19 14.82
N LYS A 13 -1.54 7.06 16.15
CA LYS A 13 -0.39 6.60 16.94
C LYS A 13 0.10 5.20 16.53
N ASP A 14 -0.84 4.31 16.23
CA ASP A 14 -0.55 2.88 16.04
C ASP A 14 -0.73 2.41 14.59
N TYR A 15 -1.33 3.23 13.73
CA TYR A 15 -1.57 2.89 12.33
C TYR A 15 -1.71 4.08 11.39
N VAL A 16 -1.59 3.82 10.09
CA VAL A 16 -1.99 4.72 9.01
C VAL A 16 -3.14 4.08 8.24
N GLU A 17 -4.27 4.77 8.14
CA GLU A 17 -5.42 4.35 7.34
C GLU A 17 -5.49 5.14 6.03
N CYS A 18 -5.73 4.44 4.94
CA CYS A 18 -5.75 5.02 3.60
C CYS A 18 -6.78 4.34 2.70
N THR A 19 -6.94 4.88 1.49
CA THR A 19 -7.84 4.34 0.46
C THR A 19 -7.02 3.87 -0.73
N ILE A 20 -7.38 2.71 -1.29
CA ILE A 20 -6.84 2.24 -2.56
C ILE A 20 -7.42 3.09 -3.69
N ILE A 21 -6.57 3.87 -4.36
CA ILE A 21 -7.00 4.77 -5.44
C ILE A 21 -6.84 4.15 -6.82
N TYR A 22 -5.97 3.15 -6.94
CA TYR A 22 -5.71 2.47 -8.20
C TYR A 22 -5.07 1.09 -7.94
N ILE A 23 -5.36 0.14 -8.83
CA ILE A 23 -4.64 -1.13 -8.95
C ILE A 23 -4.15 -1.19 -10.38
N ASP A 24 -2.85 -1.37 -10.57
CA ASP A 24 -2.27 -1.44 -11.92
C ASP A 24 -2.48 -2.81 -12.58
N ASN A 25 -2.08 -2.93 -13.85
CA ASN A 25 -2.24 -4.15 -14.63
C ASN A 25 -1.39 -5.33 -14.11
N PHE A 26 -0.41 -5.08 -13.24
CA PHE A 26 0.40 -6.13 -12.59
C PHE A 26 -0.19 -6.56 -11.24
N GLY A 27 -1.22 -5.85 -10.76
CA GLY A 27 -1.84 -6.10 -9.47
C GLY A 27 -1.17 -5.36 -8.30
N ASN A 28 -0.32 -4.36 -8.58
CA ASN A 28 0.20 -3.49 -7.52
C ASN A 28 -0.91 -2.58 -7.00
N ILE A 29 -0.92 -2.35 -5.69
CA ILE A 29 -1.96 -1.56 -5.02
C ILE A 29 -1.40 -0.16 -4.77
N ILE A 30 -1.99 0.87 -5.39
CA ILE A 30 -1.62 2.26 -5.20
C ILE A 30 -2.61 2.90 -4.22
N THR A 31 -2.09 3.51 -3.16
CA THR A 31 -2.90 4.18 -2.13
C THR A 31 -2.86 5.70 -2.28
N ASN A 32 -3.75 6.41 -1.59
CA ASN A 32 -3.72 7.88 -1.53
C ASN A 32 -2.67 8.47 -0.56
N ILE A 33 -1.74 7.66 -0.05
CA ILE A 33 -0.66 8.16 0.81
C ILE A 33 0.47 8.69 -0.06
N ARG A 34 0.94 9.91 0.22
CA ARG A 34 2.06 10.55 -0.51
C ARG A 34 3.32 10.73 0.31
N ASP A 35 3.17 11.12 1.58
CA ASP A 35 4.28 11.42 2.47
C ASP A 35 4.09 10.66 3.78
N VAL A 36 4.73 9.50 3.85
CA VAL A 36 4.84 8.71 5.07
C VAL A 36 6.19 8.03 5.07
N LYS A 37 6.80 7.93 6.26
CA LYS A 37 8.03 7.16 6.46
C LYS A 37 7.72 6.04 7.43
N PHE A 38 7.84 4.82 6.95
CA PHE A 38 7.84 3.63 7.78
C PHE A 38 9.25 3.05 7.79
N ASN A 39 9.65 2.48 8.92
CA ASN A 39 10.78 1.55 8.92
C ASN A 39 10.31 0.15 8.55
N LYS A 40 9.11 -0.20 9.04
CA LYS A 40 8.53 -1.53 9.00
C LYS A 40 7.04 -1.40 9.34
N ILE A 41 6.20 -2.20 8.69
CA ILE A 41 4.76 -2.18 8.92
C ILE A 41 4.21 -3.59 9.08
N ILE A 42 3.08 -3.70 9.76
CA ILE A 42 2.24 -4.89 9.76
C ILE A 42 1.02 -4.60 8.88
N PHE A 43 0.78 -5.46 7.90
CA PHE A 43 -0.34 -5.41 6.99
C PHE A 43 -0.95 -6.79 6.84
N MET A 44 -2.23 -6.94 7.21
CA MET A 44 -2.94 -8.23 7.18
C MET A 44 -2.11 -9.38 7.78
N ASP A 45 -1.65 -9.18 9.03
CA ASP A 45 -0.83 -10.13 9.80
C ASP A 45 0.54 -10.48 9.17
N LYS A 46 0.94 -9.76 8.12
CA LYS A 46 2.26 -9.86 7.51
C LYS A 46 3.10 -8.67 7.86
N GLU A 47 4.32 -8.96 8.27
CA GLU A 47 5.38 -7.98 8.38
C GLU A 47 5.89 -7.63 6.98
N ILE A 48 5.79 -6.36 6.59
CA ILE A 48 6.25 -5.88 5.30
C ILE A 48 7.32 -4.81 5.49
N LYS A 49 8.44 -4.97 4.77
CA LYS A 49 9.53 -3.97 4.77
C LYS A 49 9.15 -2.80 3.88
N PHE A 50 9.44 -1.61 4.38
CA PHE A 50 9.39 -0.39 3.59
C PHE A 50 10.73 -0.22 2.88
N LEU A 51 10.76 -0.40 1.57
CA LEU A 51 11.99 -0.42 0.77
C LEU A 51 11.97 0.73 -0.24
N LYS A 52 13.15 1.18 -0.67
CA LYS A 52 13.27 2.26 -1.65
C LYS A 52 13.10 1.78 -3.09
N THR A 53 13.34 0.49 -3.38
CA THR A 53 13.28 -0.06 -4.73
C THR A 53 12.71 -1.48 -4.75
N TYR A 54 12.20 -1.87 -5.92
CA TYR A 54 11.57 -3.17 -6.20
C TYR A 54 12.52 -4.37 -6.04
N SER A 55 13.84 -4.16 -6.16
CA SER A 55 14.85 -5.21 -6.30
C SER A 55 15.27 -5.91 -5.00
N GLU A 56 14.67 -5.55 -3.86
CA GLU A 56 15.18 -5.92 -2.54
C GLU A 56 14.34 -6.99 -1.81
N SER A 57 13.29 -7.57 -2.42
CA SER A 57 12.44 -8.57 -1.75
C SER A 57 11.99 -9.73 -2.65
N GLU A 58 11.95 -10.94 -2.08
CA GLU A 58 11.37 -12.15 -2.69
C GLU A 58 9.85 -12.28 -2.46
N ASP A 59 9.23 -11.36 -1.70
CA ASP A 59 7.81 -11.41 -1.33
C ASP A 59 7.09 -10.06 -1.51
N PHE A 60 6.29 -9.62 -0.54
CA PHE A 60 5.64 -8.30 -0.55
C PHE A 60 6.60 -7.20 -0.09
N LEU A 61 6.47 -6.02 -0.67
CA LEU A 61 7.16 -4.81 -0.24
C LEU A 61 6.23 -3.61 -0.34
N VAL A 62 6.51 -2.59 0.47
CA VAL A 62 5.87 -1.29 0.33
C VAL A 62 6.92 -0.26 -0.04
N LEU A 63 6.63 0.57 -1.05
CA LEU A 63 7.51 1.64 -1.50
C LEU A 63 6.74 2.89 -1.88
N ILE A 64 7.44 4.02 -2.02
CA ILE A 64 6.87 5.20 -2.68
C ILE A 64 7.22 5.10 -4.16
N GLY A 65 6.21 4.93 -5.00
CA GLY A 65 6.36 4.81 -6.45
C GLY A 65 6.77 6.11 -7.12
N SER A 66 7.03 6.05 -8.43
CA SER A 66 7.48 7.20 -9.23
C SER A 66 6.49 8.38 -9.24
N HIS A 67 5.20 8.10 -9.01
CA HIS A 67 4.13 9.11 -8.93
C HIS A 67 3.99 9.73 -7.53
N GLY A 68 4.85 9.34 -6.58
CA GLY A 68 4.86 9.85 -5.21
C GLY A 68 3.71 9.31 -4.37
N PHE A 69 3.23 8.10 -4.66
CA PHE A 69 2.21 7.41 -3.87
C PHE A 69 2.79 6.15 -3.25
N LEU A 70 2.27 5.76 -2.08
CA LEU A 70 2.61 4.50 -1.44
C LEU A 70 1.97 3.34 -2.20
N GLU A 71 2.81 2.40 -2.62
CA GLU A 71 2.46 1.22 -3.39
C GLU A 71 2.74 -0.05 -2.59
N ILE A 72 1.79 -0.99 -2.56
CA ILE A 72 2.03 -2.37 -2.15
C ILE A 72 2.33 -3.16 -3.41
N VAL A 73 3.53 -3.70 -3.45
CA VAL A 73 4.08 -4.44 -4.59
C VAL A 73 4.37 -5.86 -4.14
N ALA A 74 4.10 -6.84 -5.00
CA ALA A 74 4.46 -8.22 -4.77
C ALA A 74 5.34 -8.73 -5.91
N ASN A 75 6.56 -9.16 -5.61
CA ASN A 75 7.48 -9.65 -6.64
C ASN A 75 6.89 -10.92 -7.31
N LYS A 76 6.63 -10.87 -8.62
CA LYS A 76 6.03 -11.95 -9.42
C LYS A 76 4.66 -12.45 -8.93
N LYS A 77 3.91 -11.63 -8.18
CA LYS A 77 2.56 -11.97 -7.69
C LYS A 77 1.64 -10.77 -7.90
N ASN A 78 0.34 -11.02 -7.99
CA ASN A 78 -0.68 -9.98 -7.96
C ASN A 78 -1.03 -9.67 -6.48
N ALA A 79 -0.66 -8.48 -5.99
CA ALA A 79 -0.89 -8.12 -4.59
C ALA A 79 -2.38 -7.94 -4.29
N ALA A 80 -3.13 -7.32 -5.20
CA ALA A 80 -4.57 -7.12 -5.06
C ALA A 80 -5.34 -8.43 -4.97
N GLU A 81 -5.03 -9.41 -5.82
CA GLU A 81 -5.64 -10.75 -5.77
C GLU A 81 -5.26 -11.48 -4.49
N PHE A 82 -3.98 -11.44 -4.10
CA PHE A 82 -3.51 -12.13 -2.90
C PHE A 82 -4.21 -11.64 -1.63
N PHE A 83 -4.36 -10.32 -1.49
CA PHE A 83 -5.02 -9.70 -0.33
C PHE A 83 -6.53 -9.57 -0.51
N ASN A 84 -7.09 -9.97 -1.66
CA ASN A 84 -8.50 -9.83 -2.02
C ASN A 84 -9.01 -8.39 -1.86
N LEU A 85 -8.29 -7.44 -2.44
CA LEU A 85 -8.54 -6.00 -2.35
C LEU A 85 -8.95 -5.41 -3.70
N LYS A 86 -9.72 -4.31 -3.65
CA LYS A 86 -10.15 -3.56 -4.83
C LYS A 86 -10.05 -2.05 -4.63
N THR A 87 -10.08 -1.31 -5.73
CA THR A 87 -10.16 0.16 -5.72
C THR A 87 -11.33 0.64 -4.88
N GLY A 88 -11.08 1.62 -4.01
CA GLY A 88 -12.04 2.18 -3.07
C GLY A 88 -12.05 1.51 -1.69
N ASP A 89 -11.40 0.36 -1.51
CA ASP A 89 -11.27 -0.24 -0.18
C ASP A 89 -10.40 0.66 0.72
N ARG A 90 -10.74 0.64 2.01
CA ARG A 90 -9.95 1.30 3.06
C ARG A 90 -9.11 0.25 3.79
N ILE A 91 -7.83 0.54 3.90
CA ILE A 91 -6.86 -0.38 4.51
C ILE A 91 -6.05 0.33 5.59
N ARG A 92 -5.43 -0.47 6.48
CA ARG A 92 -4.59 0.02 7.57
C ARG A 92 -3.22 -0.64 7.53
N PHE A 93 -2.18 0.18 7.68
CA PHE A 93 -0.82 -0.26 7.98
C PHE A 93 -0.54 0.03 9.45
N TYR A 94 -0.20 -0.99 10.23
CA TYR A 94 0.16 -0.81 11.63
C TYR A 94 1.67 -0.61 11.75
N TYR A 95 2.09 0.24 12.68
CA TYR A 95 3.51 0.35 13.01
C TYR A 95 3.97 -0.94 13.70
N ALA A 96 5.13 -1.45 13.28
CA ALA A 96 5.78 -2.61 13.87
C ALA A 96 6.70 -2.22 15.04
#